data_AF-A0A3N7FKP7-F1
#
_entry.id   AF-A0A3N7FKP7-F1
#
_cell.length_a   1.000
_cell.length_b   1.000
_cell.length_c   1.000
_cell.angle_alpha   90.00
_cell.angle_beta   90.00
_cell.angle_gamma   90.00
#
_symmetry.space_group_name_H-M   'P 1'
#
loop_
_entity.id
_entity.type
_entity.pdbx_description
1 polymer ?
#
loop_
_entity_poly.entity_id
_entity_poly.type
_entity_poly.pdbx_seq_one_letter_code
_entity_poly.pdbx_strand_id
1 'polypeptide(L)'
;MDYPALQARLRSFAAARDWQSRHTPKNLAMALTVESAGLLEMFQWTTLSESRGVVRDPAHKERVAHGIADVLLCLLQLADHAGVDLPEAVEHTLRAKTLEHPPKHPEMEPPIPAAIVAGICAPTTPTTPRVHLLVDWENVQPKGDELKALVPQGTDVWLFHGPHQTVDPAGHQQVYGSEQVTQVPRTGAGRNALDFQLAYYVGYISARQPEGTFVVVSNDLGYEPMLEHARELGFDAQRCGFRRMPTPPAASIALKSAPLPQPEPPSAATPAVEATVKTTAKAAPVRTQTTRADMQQLLAQLDGLASPHRPAQKDALLVLLQSWLGESSARSPRTSHALAQLQARKRVVVKGEAVSYPPVAAAQPVAKTSAAKTAPSKAGTAKKASASKAPAQPPVPRKSAALAPPKAPVPAVGKTSAKATQPPTGAQVARAVLASLLKMTKNKPRQRSGLLKLIQTHAARAEDPAAMSQRVLSLLEARRDVATASDGKGITYLSLK
;
A
#
# COMPACT_ATOMS: atom_id res chain seq x y z
N MET A 1 -24.43 12.95 7.65
CA MET A 1 -25.69 12.49 7.05
C MET A 1 -26.62 12.12 8.19
N ASP A 2 -27.88 12.53 8.11
CA ASP A 2 -28.92 12.15 9.08
C ASP A 2 -29.59 10.87 8.58
N TYR A 3 -29.41 9.75 9.30
CA TYR A 3 -29.98 8.46 8.92
C TYR A 3 -31.50 8.39 9.19
N PRO A 4 -32.03 8.77 10.37
CA PRO A 4 -33.48 8.88 10.59
C PRO A 4 -34.22 9.73 9.56
N ALA A 5 -33.70 10.89 9.18
CA ALA A 5 -34.32 11.74 8.15
C ALA A 5 -34.31 11.09 6.75
N LEU A 6 -33.22 10.37 6.41
CA LEU A 6 -33.14 9.63 5.16
C LEU A 6 -34.08 8.41 5.15
N GLN A 7 -34.19 7.68 6.27
CA GLN A 7 -35.16 6.59 6.44
C GLN A 7 -36.61 7.10 6.33
N ALA A 8 -36.93 8.24 6.96
CA ALA A 8 -38.23 8.89 6.81
C ALA A 8 -38.53 9.25 5.34
N ARG A 9 -37.56 9.83 4.62
CA ARG A 9 -37.69 10.13 3.18
C ARG A 9 -37.90 8.87 2.34
N LEU A 10 -37.23 7.76 2.67
CA LEU A 10 -37.38 6.47 1.98
C LEU A 10 -38.76 5.85 2.25
N ARG A 11 -39.27 5.92 3.49
CA ARG A 11 -40.66 5.54 3.81
C ARG A 11 -41.67 6.35 3.00
N SER A 12 -41.51 7.67 2.88
CA SER A 12 -42.37 8.51 2.04
C SER A 12 -42.28 8.14 0.55
N PHE A 13 -41.08 7.84 0.05
CA PHE A 13 -40.87 7.43 -1.34
C PHE A 13 -41.54 6.09 -1.68
N ALA A 14 -41.48 5.12 -0.76
CA ALA A 14 -42.15 3.83 -0.88
C ALA A 14 -43.68 3.96 -0.73
N ALA A 15 -44.15 4.82 0.19
CA ALA A 15 -45.56 5.08 0.42
C ALA A 15 -46.27 5.72 -0.78
N ALA A 16 -45.59 6.63 -1.50
CA ALA A 16 -46.09 7.19 -2.75
C ALA A 16 -46.19 6.18 -3.93
N ARG A 17 -45.96 4.88 -3.67
CA ARG A 17 -45.93 3.79 -4.66
C ARG A 17 -46.56 2.48 -4.14
N ASP A 18 -47.14 2.47 -2.94
CA ASP A 18 -47.70 1.29 -2.25
C ASP A 18 -46.71 0.14 -2.01
N TRP A 19 -45.40 0.44 -1.95
CA TRP A 19 -44.33 -0.56 -1.84
C TRP A 19 -44.13 -1.14 -0.43
N GLN A 20 -44.74 -0.56 0.61
CA GLN A 20 -44.61 -1.01 2.01
C GLN A 20 -44.95 -2.50 2.17
N SER A 21 -45.95 -2.97 1.41
CA SER A 21 -46.36 -4.39 1.36
C SER A 21 -45.26 -5.35 0.90
N ARG A 22 -44.27 -4.85 0.14
CA ARG A 22 -43.12 -5.59 -0.39
C ARG A 22 -41.88 -5.46 0.49
N HIS A 23 -41.79 -4.39 1.29
CA HIS A 23 -40.65 -4.04 2.14
C HIS A 23 -40.62 -4.87 3.44
N THR A 24 -40.60 -6.20 3.32
CA THR A 24 -40.29 -7.08 4.46
C THR A 24 -38.77 -7.18 4.63
N PRO A 25 -38.24 -7.39 5.85
CA PRO A 25 -36.79 -7.55 6.07
C PRO A 25 -36.15 -8.64 5.20
N LYS A 26 -36.86 -9.74 4.94
CA LYS A 26 -36.41 -10.78 4.00
C LYS A 26 -36.20 -10.22 2.60
N ASN A 27 -37.20 -9.51 2.06
CA ASN A 27 -37.15 -8.98 0.69
C ASN A 27 -36.10 -7.86 0.57
N LEU A 28 -35.94 -7.02 1.60
CA LEU A 28 -34.93 -5.97 1.64
C LEU A 28 -33.50 -6.54 1.75
N ALA A 29 -33.29 -7.64 2.49
CA ALA A 29 -32.01 -8.36 2.50
C ALA A 29 -31.70 -9.02 1.14
N MET A 30 -32.71 -9.51 0.44
CA MET A 30 -32.55 -10.00 -0.94
C MET A 30 -32.20 -8.86 -1.91
N ALA A 31 -32.88 -7.71 -1.82
CA ALA A 31 -32.57 -6.53 -2.62
C ALA A 31 -31.15 -6.01 -2.36
N LEU A 32 -30.74 -5.86 -1.09
CA LEU A 32 -29.37 -5.51 -0.70
C LEU A 32 -28.32 -6.44 -1.32
N THR A 33 -28.62 -7.73 -1.44
CA THR A 33 -27.76 -8.71 -2.12
C THR A 33 -27.67 -8.46 -3.63
N VAL A 34 -28.77 -8.06 -4.28
CA VAL A 34 -28.82 -7.71 -5.70
C VAL A 34 -28.02 -6.42 -5.97
N GLU A 35 -28.23 -5.35 -5.21
CA GLU A 35 -27.47 -4.10 -5.38
C GLU A 35 -25.98 -4.31 -5.11
N SER A 36 -25.63 -5.16 -4.12
CA SER A 36 -24.24 -5.54 -3.86
C SER A 36 -23.61 -6.33 -5.03
N ALA A 37 -24.40 -7.12 -5.75
CA ALA A 37 -23.96 -7.83 -6.95
C ALA A 37 -23.80 -6.87 -8.15
N GLY A 38 -24.70 -5.90 -8.32
CA GLY A 38 -24.57 -4.85 -9.35
C GLY A 38 -23.35 -3.94 -9.10
N LEU A 39 -23.07 -3.62 -7.83
CA LEU A 39 -21.83 -2.94 -7.44
C LEU A 39 -20.58 -3.78 -7.78
N LEU A 40 -20.62 -5.10 -7.57
CA LEU A 40 -19.54 -6.02 -7.91
C LEU A 40 -19.34 -6.18 -9.44
N GLU A 41 -20.42 -6.19 -10.22
CA GLU A 41 -20.40 -6.36 -11.68
C GLU A 41 -19.48 -5.32 -12.36
N MET A 42 -19.51 -4.08 -11.87
CA MET A 42 -18.66 -2.99 -12.35
C MET A 42 -17.15 -3.24 -12.20
N PHE A 43 -16.73 -4.18 -11.36
CA PHE A 43 -15.33 -4.54 -11.13
C PHE A 43 -14.93 -5.89 -11.74
N GLN A 44 -15.88 -6.72 -12.17
CA GLN A 44 -15.65 -8.16 -12.39
C GLN A 44 -14.61 -8.50 -13.48
N TRP A 45 -14.39 -7.60 -14.43
CA TRP A 45 -13.39 -7.74 -15.51
C TRP A 45 -12.17 -6.82 -15.34
N THR A 46 -12.06 -6.09 -14.24
CA THR A 46 -10.97 -5.10 -14.02
C THR A 46 -9.73 -5.75 -13.42
N THR A 47 -8.54 -5.32 -13.84
CA THR A 47 -7.29 -5.68 -13.14
C THR A 47 -7.13 -4.87 -11.85
N LEU A 48 -6.23 -5.33 -10.96
CA LEU A 48 -5.88 -4.63 -9.71
C LEU A 48 -5.32 -3.21 -9.91
N SER A 49 -4.84 -2.87 -11.11
CA SER A 49 -4.35 -1.54 -11.45
C SER A 49 -5.48 -0.61 -11.94
N GLU A 50 -6.47 -1.17 -12.63
CA GLU A 50 -7.62 -0.43 -13.18
C GLU A 50 -8.68 -0.16 -12.11
N SER A 51 -8.95 -1.12 -11.21
CA SER A 51 -9.85 -0.93 -10.06
C SER A 51 -9.35 0.13 -9.07
N ARG A 52 -8.02 0.32 -8.97
CA ARG A 52 -7.42 1.47 -8.26
C ARG A 52 -7.51 2.78 -9.06
N GLY A 53 -7.76 2.69 -10.37
CA GLY A 53 -7.84 3.80 -11.31
C GLY A 53 -9.22 4.42 -11.46
N VAL A 54 -10.29 3.86 -10.89
CA VAL A 54 -11.71 4.27 -11.03
C VAL A 54 -11.92 5.79 -10.99
N VAL A 55 -11.25 6.48 -10.06
CA VAL A 55 -11.40 7.93 -9.84
C VAL A 55 -10.97 8.77 -11.07
N ARG A 56 -10.21 8.19 -12.01
CA ARG A 56 -9.69 8.84 -13.23
C ARG A 56 -10.67 8.83 -14.41
N ASP A 57 -11.69 7.97 -14.39
CA ASP A 57 -12.80 7.99 -15.35
C ASP A 57 -14.05 8.52 -14.62
N PRO A 58 -14.51 9.76 -14.92
CA PRO A 58 -15.70 10.32 -14.30
C PRO A 58 -16.96 9.48 -14.48
N ALA A 59 -17.16 8.84 -15.64
CA ALA A 59 -18.37 8.07 -15.94
C ALA A 59 -18.35 6.68 -15.30
N HIS A 60 -17.18 6.08 -15.10
CA HIS A 60 -17.06 4.87 -14.27
C HIS A 60 -17.18 5.20 -12.78
N LYS A 61 -16.54 6.28 -12.30
CA LYS A 61 -16.68 6.78 -10.92
C LYS A 61 -18.15 7.08 -10.58
N GLU A 62 -18.89 7.71 -11.48
CA GLU A 62 -20.31 8.02 -11.28
C GLU A 62 -21.18 6.77 -11.17
N ARG A 63 -20.98 5.75 -12.03
CA ARG A 63 -21.69 4.47 -11.91
C ARG A 63 -21.37 3.75 -10.59
N VAL A 64 -20.11 3.74 -10.18
CA VAL A 64 -19.69 3.17 -8.88
C VAL A 64 -20.31 3.94 -7.71
N ALA A 65 -20.42 5.27 -7.80
CA ALA A 65 -21.09 6.08 -6.78
C ALA A 65 -22.59 5.78 -6.65
N HIS A 66 -23.28 5.54 -7.78
CA HIS A 66 -24.68 5.09 -7.76
C HIS A 66 -24.82 3.72 -7.09
N GLY A 67 -24.05 2.70 -7.52
CA GLY A 67 -24.12 1.36 -6.89
C GLY A 67 -23.79 1.35 -5.39
N ILE A 68 -22.88 2.22 -4.93
CA ILE A 68 -22.63 2.42 -3.48
C ILE A 68 -23.84 3.05 -2.78
N ALA A 69 -24.52 4.01 -3.44
CA ALA A 69 -25.72 4.63 -2.90
C ALA A 69 -26.89 3.63 -2.82
N ASP A 70 -27.14 2.84 -3.87
CA ASP A 70 -28.25 1.87 -3.89
C ASP A 70 -28.10 0.79 -2.81
N VAL A 71 -26.88 0.26 -2.63
CA VAL A 71 -26.51 -0.62 -1.49
C VAL A 71 -26.82 0.06 -0.14
N LEU A 72 -26.44 1.32 0.05
CA LEU A 72 -26.71 2.07 1.29
C LEU A 72 -28.22 2.31 1.51
N LEU A 73 -28.98 2.65 0.46
CA LEU A 73 -30.42 2.88 0.56
C LEU A 73 -31.18 1.58 0.87
N CYS A 74 -30.76 0.44 0.31
CA CYS A 74 -31.30 -0.87 0.69
C CYS A 74 -30.94 -1.24 2.14
N LEU A 75 -29.71 -0.99 2.58
CA LEU A 75 -29.28 -1.27 3.97
C LEU A 75 -30.05 -0.42 5.00
N LEU A 76 -30.27 0.87 4.72
CA LEU A 76 -31.02 1.77 5.60
C LEU A 76 -32.50 1.39 5.72
N GLN A 77 -33.12 0.94 4.63
CA GLN A 77 -34.48 0.40 4.67
C GLN A 77 -34.55 -0.94 5.41
N LEU A 78 -33.56 -1.82 5.22
CA LEU A 78 -33.47 -3.07 5.97
C LEU A 78 -33.34 -2.81 7.47
N ALA A 79 -32.51 -1.85 7.89
CA ALA A 79 -32.36 -1.46 9.28
C ALA A 79 -33.68 -0.90 9.87
N ASP A 80 -34.36 0.00 9.15
CA ASP A 80 -35.64 0.59 9.57
C ASP A 80 -36.73 -0.48 9.76
N HIS A 81 -36.92 -1.35 8.76
CA HIS A 81 -37.90 -2.43 8.80
C HIS A 81 -37.53 -3.59 9.75
N ALA A 82 -36.27 -3.66 10.21
CA ALA A 82 -35.81 -4.61 11.23
C ALA A 82 -35.76 -4.02 12.65
N GLY A 83 -36.02 -2.71 12.83
CA GLY A 83 -35.94 -2.04 14.12
C GLY A 83 -34.51 -1.90 14.67
N VAL A 84 -33.51 -1.78 13.79
CA VAL A 84 -32.09 -1.68 14.17
C VAL A 84 -31.64 -0.22 14.19
N ASP A 85 -31.20 0.26 15.35
CA ASP A 85 -30.42 1.50 15.45
C ASP A 85 -29.05 1.27 14.78
N LEU A 86 -28.91 1.77 13.55
CA LEU A 86 -27.71 1.55 12.74
C LEU A 86 -26.47 2.27 13.32
N PRO A 87 -26.54 3.53 13.80
CA PRO A 87 -25.46 4.15 14.56
C PRO A 87 -24.95 3.31 15.75
N GLU A 88 -25.84 2.88 16.66
CA GLU A 88 -25.45 2.09 17.84
C GLU A 88 -24.86 0.73 17.43
N ALA A 89 -25.47 0.06 16.46
CA ALA A 89 -25.00 -1.24 15.95
C ALA A 89 -23.61 -1.14 15.30
N VAL A 90 -23.32 -0.06 14.56
CA VAL A 90 -21.98 0.21 14.01
C VAL A 90 -20.97 0.42 15.13
N GLU A 91 -21.29 1.28 16.09
CA GLU A 91 -20.41 1.59 17.23
C GLU A 91 -20.11 0.37 18.11
N HIS A 92 -21.12 -0.45 18.41
CA HIS A 92 -20.94 -1.73 19.10
C HIS A 92 -20.05 -2.69 18.30
N THR A 93 -20.25 -2.77 16.98
CA THR A 93 -19.47 -3.63 16.09
C THR A 93 -18.01 -3.17 15.96
N LEU A 94 -17.75 -1.87 15.95
CA LEU A 94 -16.40 -1.31 15.93
C LEU A 94 -15.65 -1.66 17.23
N ARG A 95 -16.26 -1.41 18.40
CA ARG A 95 -15.65 -1.79 19.69
C ARG A 95 -15.30 -3.28 19.76
N ALA A 96 -16.20 -4.16 19.30
CA ALA A 96 -15.94 -5.60 19.25
C ALA A 96 -14.75 -5.94 18.33
N LYS A 97 -14.65 -5.29 17.16
CA LYS A 97 -13.54 -5.50 16.21
C LYS A 97 -12.20 -4.95 16.71
N THR A 98 -12.17 -3.85 17.46
CA THR A 98 -10.94 -3.35 18.08
C THR A 98 -10.37 -4.35 19.09
N LEU A 99 -11.24 -5.07 19.81
CA LEU A 99 -10.82 -6.15 20.73
C LEU A 99 -10.34 -7.41 20.00
N GLU A 100 -10.94 -7.76 18.86
CA GLU A 100 -10.52 -8.90 18.03
C GLU A 100 -9.22 -8.60 17.23
N HIS A 101 -9.02 -7.34 16.82
CA HIS A 101 -7.96 -6.89 15.93
C HIS A 101 -7.27 -5.63 16.51
N PRO A 102 -6.49 -5.77 17.59
CA PRO A 102 -5.83 -4.63 18.23
C PRO A 102 -4.84 -3.91 17.30
N PRO A 103 -4.63 -2.60 17.49
CA PRO A 103 -3.74 -1.80 16.66
C PRO A 103 -2.27 -2.26 16.80
N LYS A 104 -1.55 -2.29 15.67
CA LYS A 104 -0.15 -2.78 15.59
C LYS A 104 0.91 -1.79 16.08
N HIS A 105 0.47 -0.56 16.31
CA HIS A 105 1.23 0.55 16.88
C HIS A 105 0.36 1.13 18.01
N PRO A 106 0.91 1.73 19.06
CA PRO A 106 0.10 2.35 20.11
C PRO A 106 -0.85 3.38 19.53
N GLU A 107 -2.08 3.43 20.03
CA GLU A 107 -2.99 4.54 19.78
C GLU A 107 -2.41 5.79 20.46
N MET A 108 -1.83 6.69 19.67
CA MET A 108 -1.78 8.09 20.09
C MET A 108 -3.22 8.59 20.22
N GLU A 109 -3.49 9.39 21.27
CA GLU A 109 -4.84 9.91 21.52
C GLU A 109 -5.46 10.53 20.26
N PRO A 110 -6.77 10.31 20.00
CA PRO A 110 -7.44 10.98 18.91
C PRO A 110 -7.37 12.50 19.15
N PRO A 111 -7.01 13.33 18.15
CA PRO A 111 -6.98 14.77 18.33
C PRO A 111 -8.38 15.24 18.72
N ILE A 112 -8.49 15.81 19.92
CA ILE A 112 -9.74 16.32 20.49
C ILE A 112 -10.36 17.29 19.46
N PRO A 113 -11.64 17.11 19.06
CA PRO A 113 -12.28 18.03 18.12
C PRO A 113 -12.23 19.46 18.66
N ALA A 114 -11.55 20.35 17.94
CA ALA A 114 -11.25 21.72 18.39
C ALA A 114 -12.50 22.53 18.79
N ALA A 115 -13.68 22.14 18.31
CA ALA A 115 -14.97 22.70 18.69
C ALA A 115 -15.33 22.56 20.19
N ILE A 116 -14.77 21.57 20.92
CA ILE A 116 -15.06 21.37 22.35
C ILE A 116 -14.12 22.21 23.23
N VAL A 117 -12.89 22.46 22.78
CA VAL A 117 -11.85 23.19 23.55
C VAL A 117 -12.16 24.69 23.69
N ALA A 118 -12.99 25.25 22.81
CA ALA A 118 -13.34 26.67 22.81
C ALA A 118 -14.23 27.14 23.99
N GLY A 119 -14.79 26.23 24.79
CA GLY A 119 -15.83 26.55 25.76
C GLY A 119 -15.39 26.70 27.23
N ILE A 120 -14.34 26.00 27.68
CA ILE A 120 -13.99 25.90 29.10
C ILE A 120 -12.47 25.95 29.29
N CYS A 121 -12.01 26.98 30.01
CA CYS A 121 -10.67 27.17 30.59
C CYS A 121 -9.45 26.71 29.76
N ALA A 122 -8.70 27.69 29.26
CA ALA A 122 -7.25 27.50 29.13
C ALA A 122 -6.66 27.11 30.51
N PRO A 123 -5.76 26.13 30.54
CA PRO A 123 -4.38 26.45 30.88
C PRO A 123 -3.49 26.40 29.64
N THR A 124 -2.61 27.39 29.51
CA THR A 124 -1.56 27.41 28.48
C THR A 124 -0.44 26.45 28.84
N THR A 125 -0.54 25.20 28.39
CA THR A 125 0.65 24.37 28.18
C THR A 125 1.23 24.74 26.81
N PRO A 126 2.47 25.25 26.71
CA PRO A 126 3.08 25.46 25.41
C PRO A 126 3.33 24.11 24.75
N THR A 127 2.70 23.86 23.59
CA THR A 127 3.03 22.71 22.75
C THR A 127 4.45 22.89 22.23
N THR A 128 5.43 22.25 22.88
CA THR A 128 6.83 22.28 22.43
C THR A 128 6.91 21.85 20.97
N PRO A 129 7.56 22.63 20.07
CA PRO A 129 7.67 22.26 18.66
C PRO A 129 8.36 20.90 18.55
N ARG A 130 7.70 19.95 17.88
CA ARG A 130 8.23 18.59 17.69
C ARG A 130 9.23 18.57 16.55
N VAL A 131 10.41 18.03 16.83
CA VAL A 131 11.54 17.96 15.89
C VAL A 131 11.79 16.48 15.62
N HIS A 132 11.31 16.02 14.47
CA HIS A 132 11.38 14.63 14.03
C HIS A 132 12.75 14.34 13.41
N LEU A 133 13.51 13.44 14.03
CA LEU A 133 14.81 12.97 13.58
C LEU A 133 14.65 11.70 12.74
N LEU A 134 14.77 11.80 11.42
CA LEU A 134 14.72 10.65 10.52
C LEU A 134 16.14 10.16 10.22
N VAL A 135 16.58 9.11 10.90
CA VAL A 135 17.96 8.58 10.84
C VAL A 135 18.06 7.47 9.81
N ASP A 136 18.93 7.68 8.82
CA ASP A 136 19.27 6.72 7.77
C ASP A 136 20.36 5.76 8.29
N TRP A 137 19.97 4.62 8.87
CA TRP A 137 20.90 3.67 9.51
C TRP A 137 21.77 2.88 8.52
N GLU A 138 21.47 2.94 7.22
CA GLU A 138 22.31 2.39 6.15
C GLU A 138 23.45 3.36 5.78
N ASN A 139 23.28 4.67 6.03
CA ASN A 139 24.28 5.71 5.80
C ASN A 139 25.04 6.16 7.07
N VAL A 140 24.34 6.30 8.21
CA VAL A 140 24.87 6.87 9.46
C VAL A 140 24.39 6.10 10.69
N GLN A 141 25.30 5.86 11.65
CA GLN A 141 25.00 5.09 12.85
C GLN A 141 25.50 5.83 14.11
N PRO A 142 24.85 6.95 14.48
CA PRO A 142 25.09 7.64 15.74
C PRO A 142 24.54 6.83 16.92
N LYS A 143 25.08 7.08 18.12
CA LYS A 143 24.46 6.72 19.40
C LYS A 143 23.43 7.78 19.81
N GLY A 144 22.59 7.48 20.80
CA GLY A 144 21.63 8.44 21.37
C GLY A 144 22.27 9.77 21.78
N ASP A 145 23.40 9.73 22.50
CA ASP A 145 24.12 10.95 22.92
C ASP A 145 24.72 11.71 21.74
N GLU A 146 25.29 11.00 20.75
CA GLU A 146 25.85 11.61 19.52
C GLU A 146 24.75 12.29 18.69
N LEU A 147 23.57 11.67 18.62
CA LEU A 147 22.38 12.20 17.93
C LEU A 147 21.79 13.41 18.65
N LYS A 148 21.74 13.38 20.00
CA LYS A 148 21.23 14.49 20.82
C LYS A 148 22.21 15.67 20.87
N ALA A 149 23.51 15.43 20.75
CA ALA A 149 24.51 16.47 20.53
C ALA A 149 24.42 17.07 19.11
N LEU A 150 24.13 16.25 18.09
CA LEU A 150 23.97 16.72 16.70
C LEU A 150 22.72 17.58 16.52
N VAL A 151 21.59 17.20 17.14
CA VAL A 151 20.32 17.95 17.09
C VAL A 151 19.71 18.05 18.50
N PRO A 152 20.13 19.04 19.31
CA PRO A 152 19.66 19.20 20.69
C PRO A 152 18.14 19.34 20.83
N GLN A 153 17.49 19.97 19.85
CA GLN A 153 16.04 20.20 19.81
C GLN A 153 15.24 18.93 19.45
N GLY A 154 15.89 17.87 18.96
CA GLY A 154 15.24 16.63 18.54
C GLY A 154 14.36 16.00 19.63
N THR A 155 13.11 15.70 19.30
CA THR A 155 12.14 15.02 20.18
C THR A 155 11.97 13.57 19.73
N ASP A 156 11.43 13.35 18.54
CA ASP A 156 10.97 12.05 18.07
C ASP A 156 11.98 11.43 17.09
N VAL A 157 12.52 10.26 17.40
CA VAL A 157 13.54 9.56 16.61
C VAL A 157 12.96 8.41 15.80
N TRP A 158 13.19 8.43 14.50
CA TRP A 158 12.76 7.42 13.54
C TRP A 158 14.00 6.74 12.95
N LEU A 159 14.29 5.50 13.37
CA LEU A 159 15.48 4.74 12.98
C LEU A 159 15.16 3.84 11.78
N PHE A 160 15.51 4.27 10.56
CA PHE A 160 15.29 3.53 9.32
C PHE A 160 16.45 2.56 9.08
N HIS A 161 16.21 1.24 9.06
CA HIS A 161 17.31 0.26 8.99
C HIS A 161 17.03 -0.97 8.10
N GLY A 162 18.10 -1.53 7.54
CA GLY A 162 18.07 -2.75 6.74
C GLY A 162 17.87 -4.03 7.58
N PRO A 163 17.41 -5.15 6.95
CA PRO A 163 17.03 -6.39 7.63
C PRO A 163 18.21 -7.20 8.23
N HIS A 164 19.45 -6.78 7.97
CA HIS A 164 20.67 -7.37 8.53
C HIS A 164 21.51 -6.38 9.34
N GLN A 165 20.99 -5.17 9.58
CA GLN A 165 21.65 -4.17 10.41
C GLN A 165 21.13 -4.29 11.85
N THR A 166 22.05 -4.47 12.80
CA THR A 166 21.73 -4.35 14.23
C THR A 166 21.60 -2.86 14.56
N VAL A 167 20.40 -2.46 14.97
CA VAL A 167 20.14 -1.15 15.60
C VAL A 167 20.18 -1.36 17.12
N ASP A 168 20.71 -0.40 17.86
CA ASP A 168 20.57 -0.33 19.31
C ASP A 168 19.40 0.61 19.68
N PRO A 169 18.19 0.08 19.95
CA PRO A 169 17.09 0.91 20.45
C PRO A 169 17.33 1.36 21.89
N ALA A 170 17.99 0.56 22.74
CA ALA A 170 18.10 0.83 24.16
C ALA A 170 18.94 2.09 24.42
N GLY A 171 20.08 2.23 23.74
CA GLY A 171 20.91 3.44 23.79
C GLY A 171 20.24 4.71 23.26
N HIS A 172 19.19 4.59 22.44
CA HIS A 172 18.37 5.74 22.00
C HIS A 172 17.20 6.01 22.96
N GLN A 173 16.51 4.97 23.41
CA GLN A 173 15.39 5.04 24.35
C GLN A 173 15.82 5.56 25.73
N GLN A 174 17.09 5.35 26.12
CA GLN A 174 17.65 5.94 27.34
C GLN A 174 17.83 7.48 27.25
N VAL A 175 17.96 8.04 26.04
CA VAL A 175 18.23 9.48 25.81
C VAL A 175 16.96 10.25 25.42
N TYR A 176 16.06 9.63 24.67
CA TYR A 176 14.81 10.24 24.17
C TYR A 176 13.54 9.72 24.85
N GLY A 177 13.62 8.63 25.63
CA GLY A 177 12.47 7.92 26.19
C GLY A 177 11.96 6.81 25.26
N SER A 178 11.26 5.83 25.83
CA SER A 178 10.81 4.63 25.13
C SER A 178 9.76 4.88 24.03
N GLU A 179 8.92 5.91 24.21
CA GLU A 179 7.80 6.23 23.31
C GLU A 179 8.22 7.12 22.13
N GLN A 180 9.32 7.86 22.27
CA GLN A 180 9.81 8.80 21.24
C GLN A 180 10.77 8.12 20.24
N VAL A 181 11.11 6.83 20.40
CA VAL A 181 12.04 6.11 19.50
C VAL A 181 11.31 5.01 18.73
N THR A 182 11.03 5.26 17.46
CA THR A 182 10.39 4.30 16.53
C THR A 182 11.43 3.66 15.61
N GLN A 183 11.50 2.33 15.58
CA GLN A 183 12.27 1.60 14.56
C GLN A 183 11.42 1.33 13.32
N VAL A 184 11.99 1.60 12.14
CA VAL A 184 11.34 1.45 10.84
C VAL A 184 12.17 0.50 9.96
N PRO A 185 11.89 -0.82 10.00
CA PRO A 185 12.62 -1.80 9.20
C PRO A 185 12.31 -1.66 7.70
N ARG A 186 13.34 -1.81 6.86
CA ARG A 186 13.26 -1.70 5.40
C ARG A 186 12.38 -2.79 4.81
N THR A 187 11.33 -2.40 4.10
CA THR A 187 10.42 -3.32 3.42
C THR A 187 10.89 -3.59 1.99
N GLY A 188 11.28 -4.83 1.70
CA GLY A 188 11.67 -5.27 0.36
C GLY A 188 13.16 -5.06 0.03
N ALA A 189 13.47 -5.09 -1.27
CA ALA A 189 14.83 -5.09 -1.79
C ALA A 189 15.01 -4.10 -2.96
N GLY A 190 16.13 -3.38 -2.93
CA GLY A 190 16.53 -2.38 -3.91
C GLY A 190 17.63 -1.51 -3.31
N ARG A 191 18.50 -0.92 -4.14
CA ARG A 191 19.63 -0.09 -3.67
C ARG A 191 19.19 1.15 -2.88
N ASN A 192 18.06 1.73 -3.27
CA ASN A 192 17.49 2.96 -2.73
C ASN A 192 16.19 2.69 -1.94
N ALA A 193 15.97 1.44 -1.51
CA ALA A 193 14.71 1.01 -0.91
C ALA A 193 14.49 1.61 0.49
N LEU A 194 15.56 2.01 1.18
CA LEU A 194 15.46 2.69 2.47
C LEU A 194 15.11 4.16 2.28
N ASP A 195 15.77 4.84 1.34
CA ASP A 195 15.60 6.25 1.01
C ASP A 195 14.17 6.54 0.51
N PHE A 196 13.58 5.68 -0.32
CA PHE A 196 12.16 5.79 -0.70
C PHE A 196 11.21 5.59 0.50
N GLN A 197 11.58 4.74 1.48
CA GLN A 197 10.78 4.52 2.68
C GLN A 197 10.91 5.72 3.64
N LEU A 198 12.09 6.30 3.79
CA LEU A 198 12.34 7.53 4.56
C LEU A 198 11.59 8.71 3.93
N ALA A 199 11.67 8.89 2.61
CA ALA A 199 10.96 9.93 1.87
C ALA A 199 9.43 9.82 2.00
N TYR A 200 8.88 8.60 1.95
CA TYR A 200 7.47 8.36 2.24
C TYR A 200 7.11 8.76 3.68
N TYR A 201 7.98 8.46 4.66
CA TYR A 201 7.76 8.84 6.05
C TYR A 201 7.85 10.35 6.29
N VAL A 202 8.74 11.10 5.62
CA VAL A 202 8.72 12.58 5.67
C VAL A 202 7.33 13.08 5.27
N GLY A 203 6.85 12.72 4.08
CA GLY A 203 5.51 13.13 3.61
C GLY A 203 4.37 12.66 4.53
N TYR A 204 4.47 11.46 5.11
CA TYR A 204 3.49 10.93 6.06
C TYR A 204 3.44 11.72 7.37
N ILE A 205 4.58 12.15 7.93
CA ILE A 205 4.60 12.88 9.20
C ILE A 205 4.25 14.36 8.95
N SER A 206 4.78 15.00 7.89
CA SER A 206 4.43 16.39 7.53
C SER A 206 2.94 16.57 7.25
N ALA A 207 2.27 15.58 6.64
CA ALA A 207 0.82 15.59 6.43
C ALA A 207 -0.02 15.40 7.72
N ARG A 208 0.61 15.10 8.87
CA ARG A 208 -0.05 14.86 10.17
C ARG A 208 0.35 15.87 11.24
N GLN A 209 1.54 16.45 11.13
CA GLN A 209 2.11 17.45 12.03
C GLN A 209 2.73 18.57 11.16
N PRO A 210 1.90 19.49 10.61
CA PRO A 210 2.39 20.53 9.70
C PRO A 210 3.31 21.54 10.38
N GLU A 211 3.09 21.80 11.68
CA GLU A 211 3.94 22.64 12.55
C GLU A 211 5.21 21.91 13.04
N GLY A 212 5.51 20.71 12.53
CA GLY A 212 6.67 19.91 12.92
C GLY A 212 7.92 20.26 12.11
N THR A 213 9.08 20.29 12.77
CA THR A 213 10.39 20.35 12.08
C THR A 213 10.84 18.93 11.72
N PHE A 214 11.36 18.75 10.51
CA PHE A 214 11.85 17.47 9.99
C PHE A 214 13.35 17.54 9.72
N VAL A 215 14.12 16.69 10.40
CA VAL A 215 15.58 16.64 10.27
C VAL A 215 16.01 15.26 9.81
N VAL A 216 16.41 15.15 8.54
CA VAL A 216 16.96 13.91 7.98
C VAL A 216 18.43 13.81 8.36
N VAL A 217 18.78 12.79 9.14
CA VAL A 217 20.16 12.54 9.57
C VAL A 217 20.77 11.52 8.61
N SER A 218 21.51 12.03 7.62
CA SER A 218 22.23 11.26 6.60
C SER A 218 23.33 12.10 5.94
N ASN A 219 24.43 11.47 5.54
CA ASN A 219 25.46 12.12 4.73
C ASN A 219 25.16 12.08 3.22
N ASP A 220 24.13 11.35 2.77
CA ASP A 220 23.73 11.37 1.36
C ASP A 220 23.04 12.70 1.02
N LEU A 221 23.45 13.31 -0.10
CA LEU A 221 22.85 14.53 -0.65
C LEU A 221 21.59 14.24 -1.47
N GLY A 222 21.28 12.97 -1.76
CA GLY A 222 20.09 12.55 -2.49
C GLY A 222 18.75 12.97 -1.86
N TYR A 223 18.75 13.29 -0.56
CA TYR A 223 17.57 13.83 0.13
C TYR A 223 17.37 15.33 -0.07
N GLU A 224 18.38 16.11 -0.49
CA GLU A 224 18.26 17.57 -0.60
C GLU A 224 17.13 18.03 -1.53
N PRO A 225 16.92 17.47 -2.75
CA PRO A 225 15.83 17.93 -3.63
C PRO A 225 14.43 17.68 -3.06
N MET A 226 14.28 16.68 -2.18
CA MET A 226 13.02 16.42 -1.46
C MET A 226 12.82 17.45 -0.34
N LEU A 227 13.87 17.81 0.38
CA LEU A 227 13.83 18.75 1.51
C LEU A 227 13.73 20.21 1.03
N GLU A 228 14.33 20.54 -0.11
CA GLU A 228 14.09 21.77 -0.86
C GLU A 228 12.61 21.90 -1.21
N HIS A 229 12.01 20.87 -1.83
CA HIS A 229 10.60 20.90 -2.19
C HIS A 229 9.65 20.92 -0.96
N ALA A 230 10.01 20.25 0.13
CA ALA A 230 9.27 20.36 1.40
C ALA A 230 9.28 21.79 1.95
N ARG A 231 10.42 22.50 1.85
CA ARG A 231 10.53 23.93 2.20
C ARG A 231 9.76 24.84 1.25
N GLU A 232 9.71 24.55 -0.05
CA GLU A 232 8.84 25.26 -1.01
C GLU A 232 7.35 25.15 -0.65
N LEU A 233 6.94 24.02 -0.05
CA LEU A 233 5.58 23.77 0.43
C LEU A 233 5.31 24.35 1.84
N GLY A 234 6.30 24.99 2.47
CA GLY A 234 6.16 25.67 3.77
C GLY A 234 6.50 24.83 5.00
N PHE A 235 7.00 23.60 4.84
CA PHE A 235 7.45 22.77 5.98
C PHE A 235 8.90 23.10 6.38
N ASP A 236 9.20 23.12 7.68
CA ASP A 236 10.58 23.21 8.17
C ASP A 236 11.28 21.86 7.99
N ALA A 237 12.12 21.74 6.97
CA ALA A 237 12.73 20.50 6.53
C ALA A 237 14.22 20.68 6.16
N GLN A 238 15.10 19.98 6.86
CA GLN A 238 16.55 20.11 6.73
C GLN A 238 17.28 18.76 6.81
N ARG A 239 18.55 18.72 6.39
CA ARG A 239 19.41 17.53 6.50
C ARG A 239 20.62 17.82 7.39
N CYS A 240 20.91 16.93 8.32
CA CYS A 240 22.13 16.96 9.12
C CYS A 240 23.05 15.79 8.72
N GLY A 241 24.28 16.11 8.29
CA GLY A 241 25.34 15.11 8.13
C GLY A 241 25.89 14.68 9.48
N PHE A 242 26.28 13.41 9.62
CA PHE A 242 26.92 12.88 10.83
C PHE A 242 28.35 12.42 10.52
N ARG A 243 29.33 13.01 11.22
CA ARG A 243 30.69 12.49 11.31
C ARG A 243 31.01 12.17 12.76
N ARG A 244 31.39 10.92 13.03
CA ARG A 244 32.01 10.55 14.31
C ARG A 244 33.40 11.19 14.38
N MET A 245 33.56 12.17 15.26
CA MET A 245 34.88 12.72 15.61
C MET A 245 35.75 11.59 16.18
N PRO A 246 37.04 11.47 15.78
CA PRO A 246 37.95 10.57 16.48
C PRO A 246 38.10 11.04 17.92
N THR A 247 37.70 10.21 18.89
CA THR A 247 37.99 10.47 20.31
C THR A 247 39.50 10.59 20.45
N PRO A 248 40.05 11.71 20.97
CA PRO A 248 41.47 11.78 21.27
C PRO A 248 41.81 10.65 22.27
N PRO A 249 42.85 9.82 22.01
CA PRO A 249 43.32 8.90 23.03
C PRO A 249 43.71 9.73 24.26
N ALA A 250 43.28 9.31 25.45
CA ALA A 250 43.47 10.09 26.67
C ALA A 250 44.95 10.42 26.87
N ALA A 251 45.29 11.71 26.75
CA ALA A 251 46.67 12.16 26.69
C ALA A 251 47.37 12.00 28.04
N SER A 252 48.15 10.93 28.19
CA SER A 252 49.09 10.77 29.30
C SER A 252 50.15 11.87 29.20
N ILE A 253 50.14 12.80 30.16
CA ILE A 253 51.04 13.95 30.17
C ILE A 253 52.46 13.46 30.47
N ALA A 254 53.29 13.38 29.43
CA ALA A 254 54.72 13.09 29.52
C ALA A 254 55.51 14.22 28.85
N LEU A 255 55.99 15.18 29.64
CA LEU A 255 56.85 16.25 29.11
C LEU A 255 58.20 15.68 28.65
N LYS A 256 58.58 15.95 27.40
CA LYS A 256 60.00 15.96 26.99
C LYS A 256 60.27 16.94 25.84
N SER A 257 60.93 18.03 26.21
CA SER A 257 61.78 18.96 25.44
C SER A 257 62.07 18.64 23.96
N ALA A 258 61.88 19.65 23.09
CA ALA A 258 62.38 19.70 21.71
C ALA A 258 63.85 20.16 21.62
N PRO A 259 64.51 19.91 20.47
CA PRO A 259 65.35 20.93 19.84
C PRO A 259 65.01 21.19 18.35
N LEU A 260 65.64 22.23 17.77
CA LEU A 260 65.55 22.73 16.38
C LEU A 260 66.98 22.71 15.73
N PRO A 261 67.24 23.17 14.48
CA PRO A 261 66.72 22.70 13.19
C PRO A 261 67.80 22.63 12.04
N GLN A 262 67.39 22.35 10.78
CA GLN A 262 68.10 22.61 9.48
C GLN A 262 69.34 21.71 9.11
N PRO A 263 69.84 21.69 7.84
CA PRO A 263 69.45 22.42 6.60
C PRO A 263 69.18 21.53 5.33
N GLU A 264 68.94 22.18 4.17
CA GLU A 264 68.60 21.64 2.82
C GLU A 264 69.76 21.87 1.77
N PRO A 265 69.57 21.93 0.42
CA PRO A 265 68.57 21.36 -0.50
C PRO A 265 69.21 20.39 -1.56
N PRO A 266 69.68 20.69 -2.81
CA PRO A 266 69.47 21.79 -3.79
C PRO A 266 69.09 21.38 -5.25
N SER A 267 68.08 22.06 -5.86
CA SER A 267 67.86 22.25 -7.33
C SER A 267 67.49 21.02 -8.20
N ALA A 268 66.94 21.11 -9.42
CA ALA A 268 66.70 22.21 -10.38
C ALA A 268 65.50 21.85 -11.31
N ALA A 269 64.84 22.72 -12.10
CA ALA A 269 64.63 24.18 -12.08
C ALA A 269 63.47 24.55 -13.04
N THR A 270 62.85 25.72 -12.88
CA THR A 270 61.83 26.31 -13.80
C THR A 270 62.49 27.18 -14.88
N PRO A 271 61.70 27.70 -15.86
CA PRO A 271 61.47 29.15 -15.85
C PRO A 271 60.00 29.57 -16.09
N ALA A 272 59.69 30.84 -15.80
CA ALA A 272 58.39 31.48 -16.08
C ALA A 272 58.44 32.30 -17.41
N VAL A 273 57.67 33.35 -17.75
CA VAL A 273 57.09 34.47 -17.00
C VAL A 273 55.90 35.11 -17.80
N GLU A 274 54.83 35.56 -17.13
CA GLU A 274 53.85 36.62 -17.56
C GLU A 274 53.00 36.47 -18.86
N ALA A 275 51.86 37.17 -19.08
CA ALA A 275 50.99 38.01 -18.22
C ALA A 275 49.53 38.11 -18.76
N THR A 276 48.58 38.31 -17.82
CA THR A 276 47.32 39.11 -17.86
C THR A 276 46.44 39.18 -19.13
N VAL A 277 45.17 38.76 -19.02
CA VAL A 277 43.93 39.59 -19.21
C VAL A 277 42.66 38.77 -18.88
N LYS A 278 41.57 39.45 -18.49
CA LYS A 278 40.27 38.86 -18.10
C LYS A 278 39.40 38.47 -19.31
N THR A 279 38.76 37.29 -19.25
CA THR A 279 37.39 37.11 -19.78
C THR A 279 36.59 36.13 -18.91
N THR A 280 35.41 36.51 -18.46
CA THR A 280 34.53 35.67 -17.65
C THR A 280 33.69 34.73 -18.52
N ALA A 281 34.05 33.45 -18.57
CA ALA A 281 33.22 32.39 -19.12
C ALA A 281 32.64 31.52 -17.99
N LYS A 282 31.34 31.64 -17.74
CA LYS A 282 30.63 30.91 -16.68
C LYS A 282 30.53 29.42 -17.05
N ALA A 283 31.30 28.57 -16.38
CA ALA A 283 31.22 27.12 -16.57
C ALA A 283 29.78 26.61 -16.32
N ALA A 284 29.21 25.91 -17.29
CA ALA A 284 27.88 25.33 -17.17
C ALA A 284 27.90 24.09 -16.26
N PRO A 285 26.85 23.84 -15.46
CA PRO A 285 26.78 22.63 -14.64
C PRO A 285 26.72 21.37 -15.52
N VAL A 286 27.41 20.31 -15.09
CA VAL A 286 27.48 19.04 -15.82
C VAL A 286 26.11 18.34 -15.79
N ARG A 287 25.33 18.48 -16.86
CA ARG A 287 23.97 17.92 -16.98
C ARG A 287 24.01 16.43 -17.31
N THR A 288 23.76 15.59 -16.33
CA THR A 288 23.79 14.12 -16.46
C THR A 288 22.51 13.50 -17.03
N GLN A 289 21.43 14.27 -17.21
CA GLN A 289 20.12 13.79 -17.69
C GLN A 289 19.56 14.72 -18.78
N THR A 290 18.75 14.18 -19.70
CA THR A 290 18.03 15.00 -20.70
C THR A 290 16.81 15.68 -20.07
N THR A 291 16.64 16.97 -20.37
CA THR A 291 15.48 17.73 -19.91
C THR A 291 14.21 17.36 -20.69
N ARG A 292 13.04 17.78 -20.20
CA ARG A 292 11.76 17.63 -20.92
C ARG A 292 11.80 18.32 -22.30
N ALA A 293 12.48 19.46 -22.41
CA ALA A 293 12.67 20.19 -23.67
C ALA A 293 13.59 19.42 -24.61
N ASP A 294 14.76 18.96 -24.13
CA ASP A 294 15.68 18.10 -24.91
C ASP A 294 14.92 16.91 -25.51
N MET A 295 14.13 16.21 -24.69
CA MET A 295 13.36 15.05 -25.12
C MET A 295 12.26 15.38 -26.14
N GLN A 296 11.66 16.57 -26.10
CA GLN A 296 10.69 17.01 -27.12
C GLN A 296 11.39 17.30 -28.46
N GLN A 297 12.55 17.94 -28.44
CA GLN A 297 13.36 18.20 -29.63
C GLN A 297 13.89 16.92 -30.27
N LEU A 298 14.43 15.99 -29.47
CA LEU A 298 14.89 14.67 -29.93
C LEU A 298 13.77 13.86 -30.60
N LEU A 299 12.54 13.93 -30.08
CA LEU A 299 11.39 13.25 -30.67
C LEU A 299 11.01 13.86 -32.02
N ALA A 300 10.94 15.19 -32.12
CA ALA A 300 10.66 15.87 -33.38
C ALA A 300 11.72 15.60 -34.46
N GLN A 301 13.00 15.57 -34.09
CA GLN A 301 14.10 15.21 -34.99
C GLN A 301 14.02 13.73 -35.43
N LEU A 302 13.65 12.82 -34.53
CA LEU A 302 13.48 11.40 -34.85
C LEU A 302 12.24 11.12 -35.73
N ASP A 303 11.16 11.89 -35.57
CA ASP A 303 10.00 11.83 -36.46
C ASP A 303 10.32 12.41 -37.85
N GLY A 304 11.11 13.48 -37.93
CA GLY A 304 11.56 14.09 -39.18
C GLY A 304 12.55 13.25 -40.00
N LEU A 305 13.20 12.24 -39.42
CA LEU A 305 14.10 11.35 -40.16
C LEU A 305 13.34 10.40 -41.08
N ALA A 306 13.55 10.55 -42.39
CA ALA A 306 13.15 9.56 -43.39
C ALA A 306 13.85 8.22 -43.15
N SER A 307 13.17 7.11 -43.48
CA SER A 307 13.61 5.73 -43.24
C SER A 307 15.08 5.41 -43.59
N PRO A 308 15.66 5.81 -44.76
CA PRO A 308 17.06 5.48 -45.09
C PRO A 308 18.10 6.19 -44.21
N HIS A 309 17.72 7.22 -43.44
CA HIS A 309 18.61 7.94 -42.54
C HIS A 309 18.47 7.52 -41.07
N ARG A 310 17.69 6.48 -40.76
CA ARG A 310 17.51 5.97 -39.40
C ARG A 310 18.59 4.92 -39.07
N PRO A 311 19.47 5.14 -38.07
CA PRO A 311 20.56 4.21 -37.78
C PRO A 311 20.06 2.81 -37.40
N ALA A 312 20.45 1.78 -38.14
CA ALA A 312 20.13 0.38 -37.83
C ALA A 312 21.00 -0.23 -36.73
N GLN A 313 22.06 0.48 -36.31
CA GLN A 313 22.99 0.07 -35.27
C GLN A 313 22.99 1.04 -34.08
N LYS A 314 23.18 0.50 -32.88
CA LYS A 314 23.07 1.21 -31.60
C LYS A 314 24.18 2.23 -31.36
N ASP A 315 25.46 1.90 -31.61
CA ASP A 315 26.54 2.90 -31.51
C ASP A 315 26.33 4.06 -32.52
N ALA A 316 25.83 3.80 -33.73
CA ALA A 316 25.49 4.84 -34.69
C ALA A 316 24.30 5.73 -34.23
N LEU A 317 23.30 5.15 -33.53
CA LEU A 317 22.26 5.94 -32.87
C LEU A 317 22.81 6.76 -31.69
N LEU A 318 23.77 6.24 -30.92
CA LEU A 318 24.40 6.97 -29.82
C LEU A 318 25.22 8.17 -30.32
N VAL A 319 25.92 8.04 -31.45
CA VAL A 319 26.61 9.17 -32.12
C VAL A 319 25.62 10.21 -32.65
N LEU A 320 24.46 9.79 -33.16
CA LEU A 320 23.39 10.71 -33.58
C LEU A 320 22.80 11.47 -32.38
N LEU A 321 22.50 10.78 -31.28
CA LEU A 321 22.01 11.38 -30.03
C LEU A 321 23.06 12.31 -29.38
N GLN A 322 24.35 11.98 -29.50
CA GLN A 322 25.46 12.85 -29.09
C GLN A 322 25.43 14.18 -29.83
N SER A 323 25.36 14.13 -31.17
CA SER A 323 25.30 15.30 -32.05
C SER A 323 24.11 16.19 -31.70
N TRP A 324 22.91 15.59 -31.54
CA TRP A 324 21.69 16.33 -31.22
C TRP A 324 21.65 16.93 -29.81
N LEU A 325 22.42 16.38 -28.85
CA LEU A 325 22.51 16.90 -27.47
C LEU A 325 23.69 17.84 -27.23
N GLY A 326 24.61 17.97 -28.20
CA GLY A 326 25.85 18.76 -28.06
C GLY A 326 26.90 18.13 -27.14
N GLU A 327 26.88 16.81 -26.99
CA GLU A 327 27.68 16.09 -25.99
C GLU A 327 29.09 15.75 -26.51
N SER A 328 30.10 15.76 -25.63
CA SER A 328 31.49 15.44 -26.00
C SER A 328 31.77 13.94 -26.20
N SER A 329 30.82 13.06 -25.89
CA SER A 329 30.98 11.59 -26.04
C SER A 329 29.64 10.88 -26.27
N ALA A 330 29.63 9.91 -27.19
CA ALA A 330 28.47 9.05 -27.48
C ALA A 330 28.00 8.23 -26.27
N ARG A 331 28.87 8.00 -25.29
CA ARG A 331 28.60 7.21 -24.08
C ARG A 331 28.46 8.09 -22.83
N SER A 332 28.03 9.35 -22.97
CA SER A 332 27.74 10.20 -21.81
C SER A 332 26.52 9.68 -21.02
N PRO A 333 26.38 10.07 -19.73
CA PRO A 333 25.18 9.75 -18.95
C PRO A 333 23.90 10.30 -19.62
N ARG A 334 24.02 11.43 -20.31
CA ARG A 334 22.90 12.15 -20.95
C ARG A 334 22.44 11.48 -22.24
N THR A 335 23.37 11.03 -23.11
CA THR A 335 23.02 10.23 -24.31
C THR A 335 22.41 8.88 -23.91
N SER A 336 22.93 8.27 -22.85
CA SER A 336 22.43 7.02 -22.28
C SER A 336 21.00 7.18 -21.73
N HIS A 337 20.73 8.28 -21.00
CA HIS A 337 19.39 8.62 -20.51
C HIS A 337 18.43 8.90 -21.68
N ALA A 338 18.87 9.60 -22.72
CA ALA A 338 18.06 9.87 -23.92
C ALA A 338 17.62 8.58 -24.62
N LEU A 339 18.53 7.62 -24.80
CA LEU A 339 18.21 6.32 -25.40
C LEU A 339 17.19 5.55 -24.56
N ALA A 340 17.37 5.50 -23.24
CA ALA A 340 16.41 4.87 -22.33
C ALA A 340 15.02 5.53 -22.39
N GLN A 341 14.95 6.87 -22.47
CA GLN A 341 13.71 7.63 -22.60
C GLN A 341 12.99 7.42 -23.94
N LEU A 342 13.72 7.14 -25.03
CA LEU A 342 13.17 6.76 -26.34
C LEU A 342 12.66 5.31 -26.34
N GLN A 343 13.37 4.39 -25.67
CA GLN A 343 12.93 3.00 -25.49
C GLN A 343 11.67 2.91 -24.61
N ALA A 344 11.62 3.66 -23.49
CA ALA A 344 10.46 3.72 -22.60
C ALA A 344 9.19 4.23 -23.31
N ARG A 345 9.34 5.20 -24.22
CA ARG A 345 8.25 5.70 -25.09
C ARG A 345 7.94 4.79 -26.29
N LYS A 346 8.57 3.61 -26.38
CA LYS A 346 8.47 2.66 -27.52
C LYS A 346 8.79 3.31 -28.89
N ARG A 347 9.61 4.36 -28.92
CA ARG A 347 9.99 5.08 -30.14
C ARG A 347 11.21 4.47 -30.84
N VAL A 348 12.02 3.74 -30.09
CA VAL A 348 13.16 2.96 -30.54
C VAL A 348 13.14 1.62 -29.81
N VAL A 349 13.42 0.52 -30.50
CA VAL A 349 13.62 -0.82 -29.92
C VAL A 349 15.03 -1.27 -30.24
N VAL A 350 15.81 -1.59 -29.21
CA VAL A 350 17.20 -2.05 -29.34
C VAL A 350 17.28 -3.51 -28.90
N LYS A 351 17.88 -4.37 -29.72
CA LYS A 351 18.12 -5.80 -29.45
C LYS A 351 19.59 -6.11 -29.72
N GLY A 352 20.39 -6.20 -28.65
CA GLY A 352 21.85 -6.22 -28.77
C GLY A 352 22.33 -4.90 -29.40
N GLU A 353 23.03 -5.00 -30.53
CA GLU A 353 23.46 -3.82 -31.31
C GLU A 353 22.46 -3.41 -32.42
N ALA A 354 21.45 -4.23 -32.72
CA ALA A 354 20.45 -3.93 -33.75
C ALA A 354 19.36 -2.99 -33.24
N VAL A 355 18.96 -2.02 -34.07
CA VAL A 355 17.98 -0.98 -33.75
C VAL A 355 16.80 -1.02 -34.73
N SER A 356 15.59 -0.90 -34.20
CA SER A 356 14.34 -0.87 -34.95
C SER A 356 13.44 0.28 -34.50
N TYR A 357 12.69 0.86 -35.43
CA TYR A 357 11.82 2.02 -35.22
C TYR A 357 10.38 1.62 -35.54
N PRO A 358 9.56 1.25 -34.55
CA PRO A 358 8.17 0.91 -34.81
C PRO A 358 7.40 2.13 -35.36
N PRO A 359 6.45 1.94 -36.29
CA PRO A 359 5.66 3.04 -36.83
C PRO A 359 4.83 3.69 -35.73
N VAL A 360 4.87 5.02 -35.66
CA VAL A 360 3.98 5.78 -34.77
C VAL A 360 2.57 5.68 -35.34
N ALA A 361 1.62 5.17 -34.55
CA ALA A 361 0.21 5.27 -34.89
C ALA A 361 -0.17 6.75 -34.93
N ALA A 362 -0.48 7.27 -36.12
CA ALA A 362 -0.80 8.67 -36.31
C ALA A 362 -2.03 9.05 -35.48
N ALA A 363 -1.94 10.15 -34.73
CA ALA A 363 -3.12 10.73 -34.08
C ALA A 363 -4.13 11.11 -35.16
N GLN A 364 -5.39 10.67 -34.99
CA GLN A 364 -6.44 10.93 -35.98
C GLN A 364 -6.70 12.44 -36.09
N PRO A 365 -6.73 13.02 -37.30
CA PRO A 365 -6.96 14.45 -37.47
C PRO A 365 -8.41 14.82 -37.12
N VAL A 366 -8.60 15.94 -36.42
CA VAL A 366 -9.92 16.46 -36.05
C VAL A 366 -10.68 16.88 -37.31
N ALA A 367 -11.75 16.17 -37.63
CA ALA A 367 -12.53 16.35 -38.86
C ALA A 367 -13.95 16.88 -38.58
N LYS A 368 -14.04 18.22 -38.51
CA LYS A 368 -15.13 19.11 -38.96
C LYS A 368 -16.60 18.72 -38.69
N THR A 369 -17.31 19.68 -38.10
CA THR A 369 -18.77 19.82 -38.13
C THR A 369 -19.35 19.69 -39.55
N SER A 370 -20.51 19.03 -39.65
CA SER A 370 -21.46 19.19 -40.75
C SER A 370 -22.90 19.07 -40.21
N ALA A 371 -23.87 19.61 -40.95
CA ALA A 371 -25.14 20.04 -40.39
C ALA A 371 -26.28 19.01 -40.47
N ALA A 372 -27.37 19.31 -39.75
CA ALA A 372 -28.58 18.50 -39.65
C ALA A 372 -29.26 18.18 -40.99
N LYS A 373 -30.02 17.07 -41.01
CA LYS A 373 -31.16 16.89 -41.91
C LYS A 373 -32.33 16.23 -41.20
N THR A 374 -33.53 16.53 -41.68
CA THR A 374 -34.83 16.28 -41.04
C THR A 374 -35.33 14.84 -41.19
N ALA A 375 -36.30 14.48 -40.34
CA ALA A 375 -37.13 13.28 -40.48
C ALA A 375 -38.05 13.36 -41.73
N PRO A 376 -38.77 12.28 -42.05
CA PRO A 376 -40.14 12.22 -41.53
C PRO A 376 -40.60 10.84 -41.02
N SER A 377 -41.66 10.87 -40.21
CA SER A 377 -42.33 9.71 -39.61
C SER A 377 -43.17 8.89 -40.60
N LYS A 378 -43.46 7.63 -40.25
CA LYS A 378 -44.71 6.95 -40.64
C LYS A 378 -45.21 6.05 -39.51
N ALA A 379 -46.53 5.95 -39.36
CA ALA A 379 -47.22 5.26 -38.26
C ALA A 379 -47.90 3.96 -38.74
N GLY A 380 -48.22 3.05 -37.80
CA GLY A 380 -48.90 1.78 -38.09
C GLY A 380 -49.47 1.07 -36.85
N THR A 381 -50.79 1.15 -36.69
CA THR A 381 -51.71 0.43 -35.78
C THR A 381 -51.36 -1.05 -35.49
N ALA A 382 -51.52 -1.68 -34.31
CA ALA A 382 -52.45 -1.59 -33.16
C ALA A 382 -53.60 -2.65 -33.12
N LYS A 383 -53.55 -3.59 -32.13
CA LYS A 383 -54.62 -4.43 -31.51
C LYS A 383 -53.95 -5.20 -30.31
N LYS A 384 -54.48 -5.31 -29.07
CA LYS A 384 -55.71 -5.95 -28.50
C LYS A 384 -55.85 -7.44 -28.89
N ALA A 385 -56.12 -8.43 -28.02
CA ALA A 385 -56.22 -8.61 -26.54
C ALA A 385 -56.02 -10.13 -26.24
N SER A 386 -56.17 -10.80 -25.06
CA SER A 386 -56.76 -10.57 -23.71
C SER A 386 -56.07 -11.57 -22.72
N ALA A 387 -55.93 -11.39 -21.38
CA ALA A 387 -56.85 -11.28 -20.23
C ALA A 387 -57.36 -12.62 -19.59
N SER A 388 -57.33 -12.71 -18.25
CA SER A 388 -57.77 -13.83 -17.36
C SER A 388 -56.84 -15.07 -17.29
N LYS A 389 -56.81 -15.91 -16.23
CA LYS A 389 -57.55 -15.96 -14.93
C LYS A 389 -56.72 -16.69 -13.84
N ALA A 390 -57.01 -16.46 -12.56
CA ALA A 390 -56.66 -17.36 -11.43
C ALA A 390 -57.90 -18.19 -11.00
N PRO A 391 -57.79 -19.25 -10.16
CA PRO A 391 -57.95 -19.04 -8.70
C PRO A 391 -57.34 -20.10 -7.72
N ALA A 392 -57.47 -19.81 -6.41
CA ALA A 392 -57.74 -20.71 -5.27
C ALA A 392 -56.67 -21.63 -4.60
N GLN A 393 -56.55 -21.42 -3.29
CA GLN A 393 -56.33 -22.39 -2.18
C GLN A 393 -57.61 -22.34 -1.28
N PRO A 394 -57.81 -23.08 -0.15
CA PRO A 394 -56.90 -23.94 0.67
C PRO A 394 -57.51 -25.35 0.96
N PRO A 395 -57.09 -26.15 2.00
CA PRO A 395 -57.29 -25.88 3.44
C PRO A 395 -56.08 -26.24 4.37
N VAL A 396 -56.26 -26.14 5.70
CA VAL A 396 -55.25 -26.34 6.78
C VAL A 396 -55.66 -27.53 7.68
N PRO A 397 -54.73 -28.14 8.45
CA PRO A 397 -55.01 -28.28 9.89
C PRO A 397 -53.82 -28.19 10.89
N ARG A 398 -53.99 -27.30 11.89
CA ARG A 398 -53.79 -27.46 13.36
C ARG A 398 -52.49 -28.06 13.98
N LYS A 399 -51.84 -27.20 14.78
CA LYS A 399 -51.34 -27.36 16.19
C LYS A 399 -50.39 -28.52 16.59
N SER A 400 -49.21 -28.14 17.07
CA SER A 400 -48.60 -28.48 18.40
C SER A 400 -47.41 -27.52 18.63
N ALA A 401 -47.27 -26.77 19.74
CA ALA A 401 -47.14 -27.09 21.17
C ALA A 401 -45.65 -27.02 21.62
N ALA A 402 -45.39 -26.36 22.76
CA ALA A 402 -44.09 -25.75 23.10
C ALA A 402 -43.05 -26.68 23.77
N LEU A 403 -41.77 -26.27 23.75
CA LEU A 403 -40.88 -26.38 24.91
C LEU A 403 -39.62 -25.47 24.82
N ALA A 404 -39.11 -25.04 25.99
CA ALA A 404 -37.80 -24.41 26.23
C ALA A 404 -37.57 -24.29 27.75
N PRO A 405 -36.35 -24.04 28.28
CA PRO A 405 -34.99 -24.30 27.78
C PRO A 405 -34.25 -25.32 28.70
N PRO A 406 -32.90 -25.35 28.75
CA PRO A 406 -32.24 -24.83 29.96
C PRO A 406 -30.95 -24.01 29.70
N LYS A 407 -30.28 -23.54 30.77
CA LYS A 407 -29.13 -22.59 30.79
C LYS A 407 -27.84 -23.22 31.35
N ALA A 408 -26.73 -22.47 31.18
CA ALA A 408 -25.51 -22.46 32.01
C ALA A 408 -24.48 -23.60 31.76
N PRO A 409 -23.17 -23.45 32.11
CA PRO A 409 -22.59 -22.43 32.99
C PRO A 409 -21.41 -21.60 32.45
N VAL A 410 -20.94 -20.67 33.29
CA VAL A 410 -19.72 -19.84 33.17
C VAL A 410 -18.71 -20.29 34.24
N PRO A 411 -17.39 -20.31 33.96
CA PRO A 411 -16.33 -20.35 34.98
C PRO A 411 -15.58 -19.01 35.13
N ALA A 412 -14.88 -18.84 36.25
CA ALA A 412 -14.36 -17.55 36.74
C ALA A 412 -12.85 -17.31 36.49
N VAL A 413 -12.38 -16.12 36.90
CA VAL A 413 -11.01 -15.61 36.72
C VAL A 413 -10.00 -16.28 37.67
N GLY A 414 -8.80 -16.59 37.14
CA GLY A 414 -7.61 -16.98 37.92
C GLY A 414 -6.32 -16.49 37.24
N LYS A 415 -5.31 -16.09 38.02
CA LYS A 415 -4.04 -15.54 37.53
C LYS A 415 -2.93 -16.60 37.50
N THR A 416 -2.11 -16.63 36.44
CA THR A 416 -0.62 -16.68 36.47
C THR A 416 -0.02 -16.74 35.05
N SER A 417 1.26 -16.36 34.92
CA SER A 417 1.93 -16.16 33.63
C SER A 417 2.68 -17.40 33.13
N ALA A 418 2.41 -17.85 31.91
CA ALA A 418 3.27 -18.76 31.16
C ALA A 418 3.16 -18.48 29.65
N LYS A 419 4.27 -18.63 28.92
CA LYS A 419 4.35 -18.37 27.46
C LYS A 419 3.76 -19.54 26.65
N ALA A 420 2.44 -19.66 26.68
CA ALA A 420 1.72 -20.76 26.03
C ALA A 420 1.89 -20.72 24.50
N THR A 421 2.37 -21.82 23.93
CA THR A 421 2.30 -22.04 22.47
C THR A 421 0.87 -22.46 22.14
N GLN A 422 0.12 -21.65 21.39
CA GLN A 422 -1.27 -21.95 21.05
C GLN A 422 -1.38 -23.32 20.33
N PRO A 423 -2.40 -24.14 20.64
CA PRO A 423 -2.61 -25.42 19.97
C PRO A 423 -2.90 -25.22 18.48
N PRO A 424 -2.45 -26.15 17.60
CA PRO A 424 -2.57 -25.98 16.16
C PRO A 424 -4.04 -26.02 15.73
N THR A 425 -4.46 -25.01 14.97
CA THR A 425 -5.80 -24.95 14.39
C THR A 425 -6.01 -26.08 13.37
N GLY A 426 -7.25 -26.54 13.22
CA GLY A 426 -7.59 -27.59 12.24
C GLY A 426 -7.18 -27.23 10.80
N ALA A 427 -7.16 -25.95 10.43
CA ALA A 427 -6.67 -25.50 9.12
C ALA A 427 -5.14 -25.62 8.95
N GLN A 428 -4.36 -25.46 10.03
CA GLN A 428 -2.92 -25.72 10.04
C GLN A 428 -2.62 -27.23 9.98
N VAL A 429 -3.34 -28.03 10.77
CA VAL A 429 -3.23 -29.51 10.74
C VAL A 429 -3.59 -30.05 9.35
N ALA A 430 -4.68 -29.58 8.73
CA ALA A 430 -5.07 -29.98 7.37
C ALA A 430 -3.97 -29.68 6.33
N ARG A 431 -3.33 -28.51 6.40
CA ARG A 431 -2.19 -28.15 5.52
C ARG A 431 -0.98 -29.08 5.74
N ALA A 432 -0.65 -29.41 6.98
CA ALA A 432 0.43 -30.34 7.31
C ALA A 432 0.15 -31.78 6.81
N VAL A 433 -1.09 -32.25 6.96
CA VAL A 433 -1.56 -33.54 6.45
C VAL A 433 -1.49 -33.59 4.93
N LEU A 434 -1.96 -32.56 4.21
CA LEU A 434 -1.85 -32.48 2.75
C LEU A 434 -0.40 -32.50 2.27
N ALA A 435 0.48 -31.70 2.89
CA ALA A 435 1.91 -31.70 2.57
C ALA A 435 2.60 -33.06 2.87
N SER A 436 2.06 -33.84 3.81
CA SER A 436 2.49 -35.22 4.09
C SER A 436 1.97 -36.19 3.01
N LEU A 437 0.68 -36.14 2.68
CA LEU A 437 0.03 -36.97 1.65
C LEU A 437 0.56 -36.74 0.23
N LEU A 438 1.07 -35.54 -0.07
CA LEU A 438 1.77 -35.25 -1.33
C LEU A 438 3.12 -35.97 -1.44
N LYS A 439 3.86 -36.07 -0.32
CA LYS A 439 5.18 -36.75 -0.27
C LYS A 439 5.09 -38.28 -0.27
N MET A 440 3.98 -38.86 0.18
CA MET A 440 3.78 -40.31 0.25
C MET A 440 3.45 -40.92 -1.12
N THR A 441 4.44 -41.26 -1.94
CA THR A 441 4.18 -41.84 -3.28
C THR A 441 3.64 -43.27 -3.28
N LYS A 442 4.11 -44.13 -2.36
CA LYS A 442 3.73 -45.56 -2.30
C LYS A 442 2.75 -45.90 -1.16
N ASN A 443 2.88 -45.24 0.00
CA ASN A 443 2.24 -45.67 1.25
C ASN A 443 0.99 -44.86 1.66
N LYS A 444 0.26 -44.24 0.71
CA LYS A 444 -0.94 -43.44 1.05
C LYS A 444 -2.01 -44.29 1.73
N PRO A 445 -2.62 -43.85 2.85
CA PRO A 445 -3.71 -44.57 3.50
C PRO A 445 -4.91 -44.75 2.55
N ARG A 446 -5.32 -46.00 2.31
CA ARG A 446 -6.51 -46.35 1.50
C ARG A 446 -7.79 -46.57 2.34
N GLN A 447 -7.65 -46.53 3.67
CA GLN A 447 -8.74 -46.69 4.62
C GLN A 447 -8.85 -45.48 5.56
N ARG A 448 -10.08 -45.15 5.94
CA ARG A 448 -10.43 -44.02 6.82
C ARG A 448 -9.73 -44.10 8.17
N SER A 449 -9.61 -45.31 8.74
CA SER A 449 -8.86 -45.60 9.96
C SER A 449 -7.37 -45.22 9.87
N GLY A 450 -6.73 -45.50 8.72
CA GLY A 450 -5.33 -45.14 8.47
C GLY A 450 -5.13 -43.64 8.26
N LEU A 451 -6.08 -42.98 7.57
CA LEU A 451 -6.04 -41.53 7.38
C LEU A 451 -6.27 -40.78 8.70
N LEU A 452 -7.23 -41.22 9.53
CA LEU A 452 -7.47 -40.63 10.85
C LEU A 452 -6.25 -40.76 11.76
N LYS A 453 -5.55 -41.91 11.77
CA LYS A 453 -4.28 -42.07 12.50
C LYS A 453 -3.20 -41.09 12.00
N LEU A 454 -3.04 -40.93 10.69
CA LEU A 454 -2.09 -39.96 10.12
C LEU A 454 -2.43 -38.52 10.53
N ILE A 455 -3.71 -38.15 10.48
CA ILE A 455 -4.17 -36.82 10.95
C ILE A 455 -3.90 -36.67 12.45
N GLN A 456 -4.16 -37.69 13.26
CA GLN A 456 -3.92 -37.67 14.71
C GLN A 456 -2.44 -37.46 15.05
N THR A 457 -1.51 -38.00 14.26
CA THR A 457 -0.06 -37.70 14.39
C THR A 457 0.25 -36.22 14.17
N HIS A 458 -0.36 -35.59 13.16
CA HIS A 458 -0.22 -34.14 12.92
C HIS A 458 -1.01 -33.28 13.93
N ALA A 459 -2.03 -33.85 14.58
CA ALA A 459 -2.85 -33.21 15.61
C ALA A 459 -2.34 -33.46 17.05
N ALA A 460 -1.18 -34.08 17.25
CA ALA A 460 -0.67 -34.50 18.56
C ALA A 460 -0.34 -33.36 19.55
N ARG A 461 -0.54 -32.08 19.16
CA ARG A 461 -0.45 -30.88 20.02
C ARG A 461 -1.80 -30.19 20.25
N ALA A 462 -2.91 -30.78 19.79
CA ALA A 462 -4.26 -30.31 20.09
C ALA A 462 -4.77 -30.93 21.40
N GLU A 463 -5.68 -30.24 22.08
CA GLU A 463 -6.27 -30.65 23.36
C GLU A 463 -7.04 -31.98 23.25
N ASP A 464 -7.74 -32.19 22.14
CA ASP A 464 -8.31 -33.47 21.74
C ASP A 464 -7.85 -33.82 20.31
N PRO A 465 -6.80 -34.65 20.15
CA PRO A 465 -6.32 -35.11 18.85
C PRO A 465 -7.35 -35.98 18.09
N ALA A 466 -8.28 -36.64 18.79
CA ALA A 466 -9.28 -37.51 18.18
C ALA A 466 -10.42 -36.67 17.56
N ALA A 467 -11.05 -35.76 18.31
CA ALA A 467 -12.03 -34.83 17.75
C ALA A 467 -11.41 -33.89 16.70
N MET A 468 -10.15 -33.45 16.91
CA MET A 468 -9.43 -32.69 15.88
C MET A 468 -9.26 -33.51 14.59
N SER A 469 -8.94 -34.81 14.69
CA SER A 469 -8.79 -35.66 13.49
C SER A 469 -10.07 -35.80 12.68
N GLN A 470 -11.23 -35.88 13.34
CA GLN A 470 -12.54 -35.91 12.67
C GLN A 470 -12.88 -34.58 12.01
N ARG A 471 -12.69 -33.45 12.71
CA ARG A 471 -12.90 -32.10 12.17
C ARG A 471 -12.02 -31.81 10.94
N VAL A 472 -10.76 -32.26 10.98
CA VAL A 472 -9.82 -32.13 9.85
C VAL A 472 -10.22 -33.03 8.68
N LEU A 473 -10.67 -34.27 8.93
CA LEU A 473 -11.17 -35.14 7.86
C LEU A 473 -12.35 -34.50 7.12
N SER A 474 -13.37 -34.00 7.85
CA SER A 474 -14.52 -33.34 7.23
C SER A 474 -14.17 -32.03 6.52
N LEU A 475 -13.09 -31.34 6.92
CA LEU A 475 -12.57 -30.17 6.20
C LEU A 475 -11.92 -30.56 4.86
N LEU A 476 -11.21 -31.68 4.79
CA LEU A 476 -10.62 -32.23 3.56
C LEU A 476 -11.70 -32.78 2.61
N GLU A 477 -12.76 -33.38 3.16
CA GLU A 477 -13.95 -33.82 2.43
C GLU A 477 -14.71 -32.62 1.82
N ALA A 478 -14.98 -31.58 2.62
CA ALA A 478 -15.65 -30.35 2.16
C ALA A 478 -14.88 -29.62 1.04
N ARG A 479 -13.55 -29.74 1.01
CA ARG A 479 -12.69 -29.18 -0.06
C ARG A 479 -12.55 -30.07 -1.29
N ARG A 480 -13.03 -31.32 -1.23
CA ARG A 480 -12.78 -32.37 -2.25
C ARG A 480 -11.29 -32.68 -2.43
N ASP A 481 -10.48 -32.50 -1.39
CA ASP A 481 -9.11 -33.02 -1.33
C ASP A 481 -9.16 -34.56 -1.21
N VAL A 482 -10.09 -35.03 -0.38
CA VAL A 482 -10.35 -36.42 0.00
C VAL A 482 -11.83 -36.74 -0.19
N ALA A 483 -12.18 -38.00 -0.46
CA ALA A 483 -13.55 -38.51 -0.36
C ALA A 483 -13.56 -39.91 0.29
N THR A 484 -14.48 -40.13 1.23
CA THR A 484 -14.81 -41.48 1.72
C THR A 484 -15.67 -42.22 0.71
N ALA A 485 -15.42 -43.52 0.55
CA ALA A 485 -16.33 -44.40 -0.19
C ALA A 485 -17.67 -44.60 0.56
N SER A 486 -18.70 -45.03 -0.15
CA SER A 486 -20.06 -45.26 0.39
C SER A 486 -20.14 -46.38 1.45
N ASP A 487 -19.09 -47.21 1.58
CA ASP A 487 -18.95 -48.19 2.66
C ASP A 487 -18.47 -47.58 4.00
N GLY A 488 -18.16 -46.27 4.01
CA GLY A 488 -17.65 -45.52 5.15
C GLY A 488 -16.21 -45.86 5.56
N LYS A 489 -15.52 -46.75 4.81
CA LYS A 489 -14.21 -47.32 5.14
C LYS A 489 -13.14 -46.95 4.10
N GLY A 490 -13.45 -46.97 2.80
CA GLY A 490 -12.52 -46.61 1.74
C GLY A 490 -12.20 -45.12 1.69
N ILE A 491 -10.99 -44.77 1.23
CA ILE A 491 -10.53 -43.39 1.03
C ILE A 491 -9.97 -43.21 -0.39
N THR A 492 -10.47 -42.20 -1.08
CA THR A 492 -10.02 -41.74 -2.40
C THR A 492 -9.48 -40.31 -2.30
N TYR A 493 -8.43 -40.01 -3.06
CA TYR A 493 -7.82 -38.66 -3.14
C TYR A 493 -8.16 -38.04 -4.49
N LEU A 494 -8.87 -36.92 -4.50
CA LEU A 494 -9.47 -36.37 -5.73
C LEU A 494 -8.69 -35.18 -6.31
N SER A 495 -8.16 -34.28 -5.46
CA SER A 495 -7.49 -33.04 -5.89
C SER A 495 -6.21 -32.72 -5.11
N LEU A 496 -5.33 -33.70 -4.91
CA LEU A 496 -3.99 -33.43 -4.37
C LEU A 496 -3.10 -32.73 -5.42
N LYS A 497 -3.14 -31.40 -5.44
CA LYS A 497 -2.25 -30.51 -6.21
C LYS A 497 -1.31 -29.74 -5.27
#